data_AF-A0A6A4IYB8-F1
#
_entry.id   AF-A0A6A4IYB8-F1
#
_cell.length_a   1.000
_cell.length_b   1.000
_cell.length_c   1.000
_cell.angle_alpha   90.00
_cell.angle_beta   90.00
_cell.angle_gamma   90.00
#
_symmetry.space_group_name_H-M   'P 1'
#
loop_
_entity.id
_entity.type
_entity.pdbx_description
1 polymer ?
#
loop_
_entity_poly.entity_id
_entity_poly.type
_entity_poly.pdbx_seq_one_letter_code
_entity_poly.pdbx_strand_id
1 'polypeptide(L)'
;MSSRSLPWIEYVVVAASLIGTTGVGLYCSKSGGGSLEDYMFGGKRMTVLPIALSITATLMSANVLVGGGQEVYLYGSQIFAAMFPMAAGSLCGAYFYLPILYALNSVSPFEFFDRRYNSNVRKVISVVNVFDTLQLIVMSIYVPALTFSQACGISPFIIACALSVICFIYTVSGGLKAVAWADSFQMMILITCTIFFFTIGLMKAGGLSEVWRLNDEGYRIELFNFDPSPFQRSTFWSCFGIFFMWAPYFLAASQHQRYKSLPTQGQAKKVIMLSMFLMISLTLLQYCIGLIAFAYFAGCDPVLAKKDIHSYSTIIPYFISQISINHPGMAGLFYADIIAAGLSTTTSLWNTLSCTIYEDLVRPFMKPVSEKRAHGIIIGLVVIVAFITTLLTKVVEYLGTVIEATVILRTTTQAAIFVLFNAGMFIPWINSKGIITGGLTAASVSLIVLIGNINARRSGLARDVPKFLTTEKCEGNFTTMLTNATLTLGAESYGSHSIADDSVFWLFKLSFWYYQVPGIIAGTVMSVVVSYLTGPQSLETVDPEMIVPQMRWLLPSSAKNNRNGTKDVVIADDAPDTYQELYALVPQEAPEAEPEELESDRTVRS
;
A
#
# COMPACT_ATOMS: atom_id res chain seq x y z
N MET A 1 -31.64 2.54 17.10
CA MET A 1 -30.71 1.39 17.00
C MET A 1 -31.51 0.15 16.64
N SER A 2 -31.66 -0.12 15.34
CA SER A 2 -32.11 -1.43 14.84
C SER A 2 -30.94 -2.04 14.08
N SER A 3 -29.84 -2.33 14.79
CA SER A 3 -28.74 -3.09 14.24
C SER A 3 -29.23 -4.52 14.05
N ARG A 4 -29.60 -4.91 12.82
CA ARG A 4 -29.57 -6.33 12.47
C ARG A 4 -28.10 -6.75 12.58
N SER A 5 -27.75 -7.37 13.70
CA SER A 5 -26.47 -8.07 13.82
C SER A 5 -26.40 -9.10 12.70
N LEU A 6 -25.21 -9.28 12.11
CA LEU A 6 -24.98 -10.33 11.14
C LEU A 6 -25.53 -11.68 11.66
N PRO A 7 -26.16 -12.50 10.81
CA PRO A 7 -26.49 -13.88 11.18
C PRO A 7 -25.25 -14.65 11.60
N TRP A 8 -25.39 -15.59 12.55
CA TRP A 8 -24.26 -16.37 13.09
C TRP A 8 -23.44 -17.10 12.01
N ILE A 9 -24.09 -17.53 10.92
CA ILE A 9 -23.46 -18.19 9.76
C ILE A 9 -22.39 -17.29 9.12
N GLU A 10 -22.59 -15.98 9.08
CA GLU A 10 -21.65 -15.04 8.48
C GLU A 10 -20.35 -14.98 9.30
N TYR A 11 -20.46 -14.99 10.64
CA TYR A 11 -19.29 -15.04 11.52
C TYR A 11 -18.51 -16.35 11.38
N VAL A 12 -19.22 -17.48 11.23
CA VAL A 12 -18.59 -18.78 11.00
C VAL A 12 -17.81 -18.79 9.69
N VAL A 13 -18.38 -18.21 8.63
CA VAL A 13 -17.71 -18.11 7.34
C VAL A 13 -16.48 -17.20 7.40
N VAL A 14 -16.56 -16.07 8.11
CA VAL A 14 -15.39 -15.20 8.37
C VAL A 14 -14.29 -15.98 9.07
N ALA A 15 -14.61 -16.65 10.18
CA ALA A 15 -13.64 -17.43 10.94
C ALA A 15 -13.04 -18.57 10.11
N ALA A 16 -13.87 -19.31 9.37
CA ALA A 16 -13.43 -20.41 8.51
C ALA A 16 -12.49 -19.94 7.40
N SER A 17 -12.78 -18.80 6.76
CA SER A 17 -11.94 -18.22 5.72
C SER A 17 -10.57 -17.81 6.28
N LEU A 18 -10.54 -17.11 7.43
CA LEU A 18 -9.29 -16.70 8.08
C LEU A 18 -8.44 -17.88 8.57
N ILE A 19 -9.08 -18.93 9.12
CA ILE A 19 -8.39 -20.16 9.53
C ILE A 19 -7.87 -20.91 8.31
N GLY A 20 -8.67 -21.01 7.25
CA GLY A 20 -8.30 -21.69 6.01
C GLY A 20 -7.08 -21.05 5.35
N THR A 21 -7.07 -19.73 5.21
CA THR A 21 -5.95 -18.99 4.61
C THR A 21 -4.69 -19.09 5.44
N THR A 22 -4.83 -19.01 6.77
CA THR A 22 -3.72 -19.25 7.72
C THR A 22 -3.16 -20.66 7.60
N GLY A 23 -4.03 -21.67 7.54
CA GLY A 23 -3.65 -23.08 7.40
C GLY A 23 -2.87 -23.34 6.10
N VAL A 24 -3.34 -22.80 4.97
CA VAL A 24 -2.65 -22.89 3.68
C VAL A 24 -1.28 -22.23 3.73
N GLY A 25 -1.19 -21.01 4.27
CA GLY A 25 0.08 -20.29 4.39
C GLY A 25 1.12 -21.06 5.22
N LEU A 26 0.74 -21.55 6.40
CA LEU A 26 1.64 -22.31 7.27
C LEU A 26 2.02 -23.67 6.66
N TYR A 27 1.09 -24.37 6.03
CA TYR A 27 1.36 -25.64 5.36
C TYR A 27 2.37 -25.47 4.22
N CYS A 28 2.17 -24.47 3.36
CA CYS A 28 3.08 -24.18 2.25
C CYS A 28 4.44 -23.62 2.69
N SER A 29 4.53 -23.08 3.92
CA SER A 29 5.77 -22.54 4.48
C SER A 29 6.71 -23.62 5.05
N LYS A 30 6.19 -24.76 5.53
CA LYS A 30 6.97 -25.86 6.13
C LYS A 30 8.02 -26.52 5.22
N SER A 31 8.12 -26.10 3.96
CA SER A 31 9.07 -26.60 2.97
C SER A 31 10.30 -25.67 2.80
N GLY A 32 10.72 -24.93 3.85
CA GLY A 32 11.87 -24.01 3.85
C GLY A 32 12.82 -24.27 5.02
N GLY A 33 14.13 -24.14 4.82
CA GLY A 33 15.21 -24.63 5.69
C GLY A 33 15.52 -23.81 6.95
N GLY A 34 14.59 -22.95 7.39
CA GLY A 34 14.69 -22.23 8.67
C GLY A 34 15.77 -21.14 8.76
N SER A 35 16.42 -20.76 7.66
CA SER A 35 17.45 -19.70 7.64
C SER A 35 16.84 -18.29 7.66
N LEU A 36 17.64 -17.28 8.05
CA LEU A 36 17.21 -15.87 8.01
C LEU A 36 16.91 -15.41 6.57
N GLU A 37 17.69 -15.87 5.59
CA GLU A 37 17.44 -15.62 4.16
C GLU A 37 16.11 -16.25 3.69
N ASP A 38 15.77 -17.45 4.19
CA ASP A 38 14.47 -18.09 3.93
C ASP A 38 13.32 -17.28 4.55
N TYR A 39 13.50 -16.73 5.75
CA TYR A 39 12.50 -15.88 6.40
C TYR A 39 12.29 -14.56 5.63
N MET A 40 13.38 -13.93 5.18
CA MET A 40 13.38 -12.61 4.52
C MET A 40 13.00 -12.66 3.03
N PHE A 41 13.38 -13.71 2.30
CA PHE A 41 13.21 -13.81 0.84
C PHE A 41 12.46 -15.06 0.38
N GLY A 42 12.06 -15.96 1.27
CA GLY A 42 11.42 -17.22 0.86
C GLY A 42 12.35 -18.13 0.05
N GLY A 43 13.67 -18.02 0.25
CA GLY A 43 14.68 -18.91 -0.35
C GLY A 43 14.87 -18.77 -1.86
N LYS A 44 14.42 -17.67 -2.48
CA LYS A 44 14.55 -17.38 -3.92
C LYS A 44 13.96 -18.43 -4.88
N ARG A 45 13.05 -19.28 -4.39
CA ARG A 45 12.45 -20.41 -5.13
C ARG A 45 10.95 -20.23 -5.40
N MET A 46 10.43 -19.02 -5.26
CA MET A 46 9.01 -18.75 -5.44
C MET A 46 8.63 -18.76 -6.94
N THR A 47 7.40 -19.16 -7.23
CA THR A 47 6.86 -19.15 -8.59
C THR A 47 6.15 -17.84 -8.90
N VAL A 48 5.98 -17.53 -10.19
CA VAL A 48 5.42 -16.26 -10.66
C VAL A 48 3.98 -16.02 -10.16
N LEU A 49 3.11 -17.03 -10.21
CA LEU A 49 1.68 -16.83 -9.92
C LEU A 49 1.40 -16.46 -8.46
N PRO A 50 1.92 -17.18 -7.44
CA PRO A 50 1.70 -16.80 -6.04
C PRO A 50 2.24 -15.41 -5.71
N ILE A 51 3.43 -15.06 -6.21
CA ILE A 51 3.98 -13.72 -5.98
C ILE A 51 3.13 -12.65 -6.67
N ALA A 52 2.67 -12.88 -7.90
CA ALA A 52 1.81 -11.94 -8.62
C ALA A 52 0.46 -11.71 -7.91
N LEU A 53 -0.20 -12.79 -7.44
CA LEU A 53 -1.44 -12.70 -6.67
C LEU A 53 -1.21 -11.99 -5.35
N SER A 54 -0.11 -12.30 -4.66
CA SER A 54 0.23 -11.69 -3.38
C SER A 54 0.56 -10.20 -3.53
N ILE A 55 1.29 -9.80 -4.59
CA ILE A 55 1.49 -8.37 -4.91
C ILE A 55 0.16 -7.71 -5.23
N THR A 56 -0.69 -8.37 -6.03
CA THR A 56 -2.03 -7.85 -6.34
C THR A 56 -2.87 -7.64 -5.09
N ALA A 57 -2.84 -8.58 -4.13
CA ALA A 57 -3.55 -8.47 -2.86
C ALA A 57 -3.09 -7.24 -2.05
N THR A 58 -1.77 -6.98 -2.04
CA THR A 58 -1.22 -5.78 -1.39
C THR A 58 -1.64 -4.49 -2.10
N LEU A 59 -1.74 -4.50 -3.45
CA LEU A 59 -2.17 -3.33 -4.24
C LEU A 59 -3.70 -3.09 -4.15
N MET A 60 -4.49 -4.16 -4.08
CA MET A 60 -5.96 -4.18 -3.97
C MET A 60 -6.45 -4.07 -2.51
N SER A 61 -5.66 -3.42 -1.64
CA SER A 61 -5.96 -3.27 -0.21
C SER A 61 -7.43 -2.91 0.07
N ALA A 62 -7.88 -3.18 1.30
CA ALA A 62 -9.26 -2.87 1.74
C ALA A 62 -9.71 -1.42 1.40
N ASN A 63 -8.77 -0.48 1.36
CA ASN A 63 -9.00 0.91 0.98
C ASN A 63 -9.52 1.06 -0.45
N VAL A 64 -8.92 0.33 -1.41
CA VAL A 64 -9.30 0.40 -2.82
C VAL A 64 -10.64 -0.30 -3.03
N LEU A 65 -10.84 -1.44 -2.35
CA LEU A 65 -12.05 -2.25 -2.44
C LEU A 65 -13.30 -1.47 -2.02
N VAL A 66 -13.27 -0.80 -0.87
CA VAL A 66 -14.42 -0.05 -0.35
C VAL A 66 -14.45 1.39 -0.89
N GLY A 67 -13.30 2.05 -0.90
CA GLY A 67 -13.20 3.46 -1.27
C GLY A 67 -13.50 3.71 -2.75
N GLY A 68 -13.03 2.84 -3.65
CA GLY A 68 -13.23 3.00 -5.08
C GLY A 68 -14.70 3.01 -5.48
N GLY A 69 -15.47 2.04 -4.97
CA GLY A 69 -16.91 1.98 -5.20
C GLY A 69 -17.66 3.16 -4.57
N GLN A 70 -17.24 3.61 -3.38
CA GLN A 70 -17.78 4.82 -2.76
C GLN A 70 -17.57 6.07 -3.63
N GLU A 71 -16.37 6.25 -4.18
CA GLU A 71 -16.06 7.40 -5.03
C GLU A 71 -16.96 7.43 -6.27
N VAL A 72 -17.18 6.26 -6.90
CA VAL A 72 -18.09 6.14 -8.04
C VAL A 72 -19.54 6.42 -7.65
N TYR A 73 -19.98 5.94 -6.47
CA TYR A 73 -21.33 6.19 -5.96
C TYR A 73 -21.60 7.69 -5.77
N LEU A 74 -20.64 8.43 -5.23
CA LEU A 74 -20.78 9.86 -4.92
C LEU A 74 -20.48 10.79 -6.09
N TYR A 75 -19.44 10.50 -6.88
CA TYR A 75 -18.87 11.44 -7.85
C TYR A 75 -18.91 10.93 -9.30
N GLY A 76 -19.30 9.67 -9.53
CA GLY A 76 -19.51 9.10 -10.87
C GLY A 76 -18.27 8.44 -11.48
N SER A 77 -18.36 8.16 -12.78
CA SER A 77 -17.40 7.32 -13.50
C SER A 77 -16.08 8.00 -13.88
N GLN A 78 -15.89 9.28 -13.54
CA GLN A 78 -14.66 10.02 -13.89
C GLN A 78 -13.39 9.35 -13.35
N ILE A 79 -13.48 8.70 -12.18
CA ILE A 79 -12.35 7.96 -11.58
C ILE A 79 -11.89 6.76 -12.41
N PHE A 80 -12.66 6.29 -13.41
CA PHE A 80 -12.19 5.25 -14.34
C PHE A 80 -10.92 5.71 -15.09
N ALA A 81 -10.73 7.02 -15.28
CA ALA A 81 -9.49 7.56 -15.84
C ALA A 81 -8.25 7.23 -15.00
N ALA A 82 -8.38 6.93 -13.70
CA ALA A 82 -7.29 6.53 -12.80
C ALA A 82 -6.57 5.25 -13.22
N MET A 83 -7.21 4.39 -14.02
CA MET A 83 -6.63 3.12 -14.46
C MET A 83 -5.44 3.33 -15.40
N PHE A 84 -5.44 4.40 -16.20
CA PHE A 84 -4.33 4.75 -17.08
C PHE A 84 -3.04 5.11 -16.31
N PRO A 85 -3.04 6.05 -15.34
CA PRO A 85 -1.87 6.35 -14.54
C PRO A 85 -1.45 5.17 -13.62
N MET A 86 -2.39 4.33 -13.15
CA MET A 86 -2.05 3.08 -12.44
C MET A 86 -1.28 2.09 -13.33
N ALA A 87 -1.71 1.91 -14.58
CA ALA A 87 -0.99 1.11 -15.57
C ALA A 87 0.39 1.72 -15.87
N ALA A 88 0.46 3.04 -16.09
CA ALA A 88 1.71 3.74 -16.34
C ALA A 88 2.70 3.62 -15.17
N GLY A 89 2.22 3.71 -13.92
CA GLY A 89 3.03 3.48 -12.73
C GLY A 89 3.60 2.05 -12.67
N SER A 90 2.80 1.06 -13.04
CA SER A 90 3.20 -0.35 -13.08
C SER A 90 4.24 -0.62 -14.18
N LEU A 91 4.05 -0.03 -15.36
CA LEU A 91 5.04 -0.06 -16.44
C LEU A 91 6.34 0.63 -16.01
N CYS A 92 6.25 1.75 -15.31
CA CYS A 92 7.41 2.43 -14.76
C CYS A 92 8.19 1.51 -13.79
N GLY A 93 7.48 0.84 -12.90
CA GLY A 93 8.02 -0.19 -12.02
C GLY A 93 8.74 -1.32 -12.78
N ALA A 94 8.12 -1.87 -13.82
CA ALA A 94 8.64 -2.99 -14.58
C ALA A 94 9.88 -2.66 -15.44
N TYR A 95 9.91 -1.47 -16.04
CA TYR A 95 10.91 -1.11 -17.06
C TYR A 95 12.02 -0.18 -16.57
N PHE A 96 11.76 0.66 -15.57
CA PHE A 96 12.74 1.62 -15.06
C PHE A 96 13.25 1.26 -13.67
N TYR A 97 12.37 0.91 -12.73
CA TYR A 97 12.78 0.65 -11.34
C TYR A 97 13.33 -0.77 -11.14
N LEU A 98 12.64 -1.79 -11.66
CA LEU A 98 13.00 -3.19 -11.44
C LEU A 98 14.44 -3.54 -11.85
N PRO A 99 15.01 -3.06 -12.97
CA PRO A 99 16.39 -3.36 -13.33
C PRO A 99 17.41 -2.90 -12.28
N ILE A 100 17.17 -1.77 -11.62
CA ILE A 100 18.04 -1.24 -10.57
C ILE A 100 17.82 -2.03 -9.28
N LEU A 101 16.56 -2.19 -8.86
CA LEU A 101 16.21 -2.91 -7.64
C LEU A 101 16.72 -4.36 -7.66
N TYR A 102 16.58 -5.06 -8.78
CA TYR A 102 17.02 -6.45 -8.88
C TYR A 102 18.55 -6.60 -8.79
N ALA A 103 19.30 -5.58 -9.22
CA ALA A 103 20.76 -5.53 -9.16
C ALA A 103 21.31 -5.26 -7.73
N LEU A 104 20.46 -4.85 -6.79
CA LEU A 104 20.84 -4.70 -5.38
C LEU A 104 20.99 -6.07 -4.72
N ASN A 105 21.96 -6.21 -3.82
CA ASN A 105 22.24 -7.47 -3.12
C ASN A 105 21.59 -7.53 -1.73
N SER A 106 21.17 -6.38 -1.19
CA SER A 106 20.52 -6.25 0.11
C SER A 106 19.00 -6.46 0.07
N VAL A 107 18.46 -6.78 1.25
CA VAL A 107 17.03 -6.83 1.55
C VAL A 107 16.38 -5.43 1.46
N SER A 108 17.15 -4.37 1.70
CA SER A 108 16.64 -3.00 1.65
C SER A 108 16.88 -2.38 0.27
N PRO A 109 15.84 -1.85 -0.41
CA PRO A 109 16.05 -1.11 -1.65
C PRO A 109 16.83 0.18 -1.43
N PHE A 110 17.01 0.62 -0.18
CA PHE A 110 17.74 1.83 0.17
C PHE A 110 19.26 1.68 0.10
N GLU A 111 19.77 0.45 -0.08
CA GLU A 111 21.16 0.19 -0.49
C GLU A 111 21.53 0.98 -1.76
N PHE A 112 20.54 1.20 -2.65
CA PHE A 112 20.67 2.08 -3.80
C PHE A 112 21.32 3.42 -3.46
N PHE A 113 20.88 4.07 -2.39
CA PHE A 113 21.39 5.39 -2.00
C PHE A 113 22.78 5.33 -1.37
N ASP A 114 23.16 4.19 -0.81
CA ASP A 114 24.51 3.97 -0.29
C ASP A 114 25.51 3.86 -1.45
N ARG A 115 25.19 3.01 -2.45
CA ARG A 115 25.99 2.82 -3.66
C ARG A 115 26.05 4.10 -4.52
N ARG A 116 24.92 4.79 -4.65
CA ARG A 116 24.81 5.99 -5.49
C ARG A 116 25.37 7.26 -4.84
N TYR A 117 25.30 7.34 -3.51
CA TYR A 117 25.66 8.52 -2.75
C TYR A 117 26.50 8.15 -1.52
N ASN A 118 25.85 7.95 -0.37
CA ASN A 118 26.47 7.61 0.89
C ASN A 118 25.42 7.18 1.93
N SER A 119 25.91 6.63 3.03
CA SER A 119 25.11 6.13 4.15
C SER A 119 24.16 7.17 4.77
N ASN A 120 24.47 8.47 4.70
CA ASN A 120 23.58 9.50 5.23
C ASN A 120 22.30 9.63 4.41
N VAL A 121 22.40 9.56 3.06
CA VAL A 121 21.22 9.58 2.19
C VAL A 121 20.36 8.33 2.44
N ARG A 122 20.99 7.16 2.58
CA ARG A 122 20.32 5.90 2.95
C ARG A 122 19.54 6.00 4.25
N LYS A 123 20.10 6.61 5.29
CA LYS A 123 19.39 6.84 6.58
C LYS A 123 18.18 7.76 6.40
N VAL A 124 18.33 8.85 5.64
CA VAL A 124 17.22 9.81 5.39
C VAL A 124 16.04 9.12 4.71
N ILE A 125 16.27 8.40 3.60
CA ILE A 125 15.17 7.68 2.92
C ILE A 125 14.56 6.61 3.81
N SER A 126 15.38 5.91 4.62
CA SER A 126 14.89 4.86 5.53
C SER A 126 13.93 5.46 6.58
N VAL A 127 14.27 6.61 7.15
CA VAL A 127 13.40 7.33 8.10
C VAL A 127 12.10 7.78 7.42
N VAL A 128 12.17 8.36 6.22
CA VAL A 128 10.97 8.76 5.46
C VAL A 128 10.08 7.55 5.16
N ASN A 129 10.68 6.42 4.78
CA ASN A 129 9.95 5.18 4.51
C ASN A 129 9.31 4.59 5.77
N VAL A 130 9.94 4.71 6.94
CA VAL A 130 9.32 4.30 8.22
C VAL A 130 8.01 5.05 8.43
N PHE A 131 8.00 6.38 8.26
CA PHE A 131 6.78 7.17 8.39
C PHE A 131 5.71 6.78 7.35
N ASP A 132 6.10 6.62 6.07
CA ASP A 132 5.15 6.22 5.01
C ASP A 132 4.51 4.86 5.30
N THR A 133 5.35 3.89 5.67
CA THR A 133 4.92 2.52 5.90
C THR A 133 4.02 2.43 7.15
N LEU A 134 4.34 3.15 8.23
CA LEU A 134 3.48 3.23 9.41
C LEU A 134 2.09 3.76 9.05
N GLN A 135 1.99 4.83 8.28
CA GLN A 135 0.70 5.38 7.86
C GLN A 135 -0.12 4.38 7.03
N LEU A 136 0.54 3.68 6.10
CA LEU A 136 -0.10 2.65 5.29
C LEU A 136 -0.63 1.50 6.16
N ILE A 137 0.19 1.01 7.11
CA ILE A 137 -0.21 -0.04 8.05
C ILE A 137 -1.46 0.38 8.83
N VAL A 138 -1.47 1.59 9.40
CA VAL A 138 -2.60 2.08 10.22
C VAL A 138 -3.89 2.06 9.40
N MET A 139 -3.86 2.53 8.14
CA MET A 139 -5.03 2.49 7.26
C MET A 139 -5.45 1.06 6.91
N SER A 140 -4.49 0.16 6.65
CA SER A 140 -4.75 -1.25 6.35
C SER A 140 -5.41 -2.02 7.49
N ILE A 141 -5.20 -1.62 8.75
CA ILE A 141 -5.90 -2.18 9.92
C ILE A 141 -7.26 -1.49 10.12
N TYR A 142 -7.30 -0.16 9.99
CA TYR A 142 -8.49 0.63 10.28
C TYR A 142 -9.67 0.34 9.34
N VAL A 143 -9.43 0.25 8.03
CA VAL A 143 -10.53 0.11 7.05
C VAL A 143 -11.32 -1.19 7.20
N PRO A 144 -10.67 -2.37 7.35
CA PRO A 144 -11.40 -3.58 7.68
C PRO A 144 -12.11 -3.52 9.02
N ALA A 145 -11.48 -2.92 10.03
CA ALA A 145 -12.06 -2.80 11.35
C ALA A 145 -13.32 -1.91 11.35
N LEU A 146 -13.27 -0.78 10.65
CA LEU A 146 -14.42 0.11 10.43
C LEU A 146 -15.54 -0.62 9.67
N THR A 147 -15.18 -1.36 8.62
CA THR A 147 -16.17 -2.07 7.81
C THR A 147 -16.88 -3.16 8.59
N PHE A 148 -16.12 -3.98 9.34
CA PHE A 148 -16.69 -5.05 10.15
C PHE A 148 -17.45 -4.51 11.38
N SER A 149 -17.01 -3.39 11.95
CA SER A 149 -17.66 -2.68 13.06
C SER A 149 -19.12 -2.37 12.78
N GLN A 150 -19.45 -1.98 11.56
CA GLN A 150 -20.82 -1.65 11.22
C GLN A 150 -21.73 -2.88 11.13
N ALA A 151 -21.17 -4.03 10.79
CA ALA A 151 -21.92 -5.26 10.65
C ALA A 151 -22.25 -5.91 12.02
N CYS A 152 -21.36 -5.73 13.00
CA CYS A 152 -21.51 -6.30 14.35
C CYS A 152 -21.91 -5.28 15.43
N GLY A 153 -21.83 -3.97 15.15
CA GLY A 153 -22.13 -2.90 16.11
C GLY A 153 -21.07 -2.70 17.20
N ILE A 154 -19.88 -3.27 17.05
CA ILE A 154 -18.76 -3.16 18.00
C ILE A 154 -17.86 -1.99 17.58
N SER A 155 -17.25 -1.29 18.53
CA SER A 155 -16.31 -0.18 18.23
C SER A 155 -15.19 -0.60 17.25
N PRO A 156 -14.88 0.20 16.21
CA PRO A 156 -13.81 -0.08 15.25
C PRO A 156 -12.46 -0.36 15.92
N PHE A 157 -12.13 0.38 16.98
CA PHE A 157 -10.88 0.17 17.71
C PHE A 157 -10.76 -1.22 18.36
N ILE A 158 -11.86 -1.77 18.90
CA ILE A 158 -11.85 -3.11 19.51
C ILE A 158 -11.59 -4.17 18.44
N ILE A 159 -12.22 -4.03 17.27
CA ILE A 159 -12.00 -4.92 16.13
C ILE A 159 -10.56 -4.78 15.61
N ALA A 160 -10.04 -3.56 15.52
CA ALA A 160 -8.66 -3.31 15.12
C ALA A 160 -7.67 -4.03 16.05
N CYS A 161 -7.88 -3.99 17.37
CA CYS A 161 -7.09 -4.76 18.35
C CYS A 161 -7.18 -6.27 18.09
N ALA A 162 -8.38 -6.82 17.90
CA ALA A 162 -8.58 -8.24 17.63
C ALA A 162 -7.89 -8.69 16.33
N LEU A 163 -8.07 -7.93 15.25
CA LEU A 163 -7.40 -8.18 13.96
C LEU A 163 -5.88 -8.11 14.11
N SER A 164 -5.36 -7.15 14.88
CA SER A 164 -3.92 -6.98 15.11
C SER A 164 -3.31 -8.16 15.87
N VAL A 165 -4.02 -8.73 16.84
CA VAL A 165 -3.57 -9.96 17.54
C VAL A 165 -3.50 -11.14 16.58
N ILE A 166 -4.54 -11.36 15.75
CA ILE A 166 -4.56 -12.43 14.74
C ILE A 166 -3.41 -12.23 13.74
N CYS A 167 -3.24 -11.01 13.25
CA CYS A 167 -2.16 -10.58 12.36
C CYS A 167 -0.77 -10.86 12.96
N PHE A 168 -0.59 -10.60 14.25
CA PHE A 168 0.68 -10.75 14.95
C PHE A 168 1.08 -12.22 15.04
N ILE A 169 0.15 -13.08 15.49
CA ILE A 169 0.36 -14.53 15.53
C ILE A 169 0.78 -15.04 14.16
N TYR A 170 0.10 -14.58 13.12
CA TYR A 170 0.37 -14.97 11.75
C TYR A 170 1.77 -14.51 11.27
N THR A 171 2.15 -13.27 11.55
CA THR A 171 3.42 -12.67 11.13
C THR A 171 4.62 -13.37 11.78
N VAL A 172 4.54 -13.68 13.07
CA VAL A 172 5.61 -14.36 13.81
C VAL A 172 5.76 -15.83 13.36
N SER A 173 4.67 -16.49 12.98
CA SER A 173 4.68 -17.93 12.67
C SER A 173 5.12 -18.28 11.24
N GLY A 174 5.05 -17.35 10.28
CA GLY A 174 5.00 -17.69 8.86
C GLY A 174 6.18 -17.28 7.96
N GLY A 175 6.81 -16.13 8.21
CA GLY A 175 7.79 -15.51 7.29
C GLY A 175 7.20 -15.13 5.91
N LEU A 176 8.02 -14.57 5.01
CA LEU A 176 7.55 -14.06 3.71
C LEU A 176 6.86 -15.14 2.86
N LYS A 177 7.31 -16.40 2.94
CA LYS A 177 6.76 -17.52 2.18
C LYS A 177 5.32 -17.87 2.58
N ALA A 178 5.03 -17.95 3.89
CA ALA A 178 3.66 -18.21 4.35
C ALA A 178 2.72 -17.09 3.92
N VAL A 179 3.17 -15.84 4.12
CA VAL A 179 2.43 -14.62 3.77
C VAL A 179 2.05 -14.66 2.29
N ALA A 180 3.02 -14.92 1.41
CA ALA A 180 2.77 -14.96 -0.03
C ALA A 180 1.73 -16.01 -0.44
N TRP A 181 1.75 -17.20 0.18
CA TRP A 181 0.78 -18.27 -0.14
C TRP A 181 -0.61 -17.99 0.42
N ALA A 182 -0.74 -17.48 1.64
CA ALA A 182 -2.04 -17.09 2.18
C ALA A 182 -2.65 -15.94 1.38
N ASP A 183 -1.86 -14.93 1.03
CA ASP A 183 -2.28 -13.83 0.17
C ASP A 183 -2.80 -14.35 -1.17
N SER A 184 -2.10 -15.32 -1.76
CA SER A 184 -2.48 -15.90 -3.05
C SER A 184 -3.84 -16.60 -2.97
N PHE A 185 -4.04 -17.41 -1.92
CA PHE A 185 -5.30 -18.09 -1.70
C PHE A 185 -6.44 -17.09 -1.44
N GLN A 186 -6.19 -16.08 -0.62
CA GLN A 186 -7.15 -15.02 -0.34
C GLN A 186 -7.53 -14.24 -1.61
N MET A 187 -6.56 -13.96 -2.48
CA MET A 187 -6.80 -13.23 -3.71
C MET A 187 -7.74 -14.00 -4.65
N MET A 188 -7.64 -15.33 -4.70
CA MET A 188 -8.56 -16.16 -5.47
C MET A 188 -9.99 -16.13 -4.93
N ILE A 189 -10.16 -16.10 -3.61
CA ILE A 189 -11.47 -15.93 -2.96
C ILE A 189 -12.05 -14.56 -3.33
N LEU A 190 -11.27 -13.49 -3.17
CA LEU A 190 -11.69 -12.12 -3.48
C LEU A 190 -12.13 -11.95 -4.94
N ILE A 191 -11.40 -12.54 -5.89
CA ILE A 191 -11.78 -12.53 -7.31
C ILE A 191 -13.15 -13.18 -7.50
N THR A 192 -13.36 -14.35 -6.88
CA THR A 192 -14.62 -15.12 -7.00
C THR A 192 -15.80 -14.37 -6.38
N CYS A 193 -15.62 -13.82 -5.18
CA CYS A 193 -16.63 -13.01 -4.48
C CYS A 193 -16.97 -11.74 -5.26
N THR A 194 -15.97 -11.05 -5.81
CA THR A 194 -16.17 -9.83 -6.60
C THR A 194 -17.04 -10.10 -7.84
N ILE A 195 -16.76 -11.19 -8.57
CA ILE A 195 -17.56 -11.60 -9.74
C ILE A 195 -19.00 -11.94 -9.32
N PHE A 196 -19.16 -12.61 -8.19
CA PHE A 196 -20.48 -12.93 -7.65
C PHE A 196 -21.29 -11.67 -7.31
N PHE A 197 -20.72 -10.73 -6.54
CA PHE A 197 -21.42 -9.50 -6.16
C PHE A 197 -21.73 -8.60 -7.35
N PHE A 198 -20.82 -8.53 -8.33
CA PHE A 198 -21.10 -7.85 -9.59
C PHE A 198 -22.33 -8.45 -10.28
N THR A 199 -22.40 -9.78 -10.39
CA THR A 199 -23.49 -10.49 -11.09
C THR A 199 -24.83 -10.34 -10.37
N ILE A 200 -24.88 -10.67 -9.07
CA ILE A 200 -26.11 -10.58 -8.27
C ILE A 200 -26.56 -9.13 -8.12
N GLY A 201 -25.61 -8.21 -7.91
CA GLY A 201 -25.90 -6.77 -7.85
C GLY A 201 -26.53 -6.27 -9.13
N LEU A 202 -25.97 -6.64 -10.30
CA LEU A 202 -26.52 -6.27 -11.60
C LEU A 202 -27.95 -6.79 -11.79
N MET A 203 -28.23 -8.04 -11.39
CA MET A 203 -29.57 -8.62 -11.46
C MET A 203 -30.56 -7.90 -10.54
N LYS A 204 -30.15 -7.60 -9.30
CA LYS A 204 -30.99 -6.91 -8.30
C LYS A 204 -31.26 -5.44 -8.65
N ALA A 205 -30.34 -4.80 -9.36
CA ALA A 205 -30.48 -3.42 -9.82
C ALA A 205 -31.26 -3.27 -11.15
N GLY A 206 -31.86 -4.34 -11.68
CA GLY A 206 -32.68 -4.30 -12.90
C GLY A 206 -31.93 -4.59 -14.20
N GLY A 207 -30.68 -5.05 -14.13
CA GLY A 207 -29.85 -5.39 -15.29
C GLY A 207 -29.03 -4.22 -15.83
N LEU A 208 -28.18 -4.49 -16.82
CA LEU A 208 -27.21 -3.51 -17.33
C LEU A 208 -27.86 -2.26 -17.92
N SER A 209 -28.95 -2.41 -18.67
CA SER A 209 -29.65 -1.28 -19.30
C SER A 209 -30.21 -0.33 -18.26
N GLU A 210 -30.80 -0.85 -17.18
CA GLU A 210 -31.41 -0.04 -16.13
C GLU A 210 -30.34 0.63 -15.27
N VAL A 211 -29.27 -0.10 -14.92
CA VAL A 211 -28.11 0.48 -14.22
C VAL A 211 -27.53 1.63 -15.02
N TRP A 212 -27.35 1.47 -16.34
CA TRP A 212 -26.84 2.55 -17.19
C TRP A 212 -27.78 3.76 -17.22
N ARG A 213 -29.09 3.53 -17.45
CA ARG A 213 -30.11 4.58 -17.49
C ARG A 213 -30.14 5.40 -16.20
N LEU A 214 -30.22 4.73 -15.04
CA LEU A 214 -30.27 5.39 -13.73
C LEU A 214 -29.00 6.20 -13.44
N ASN A 215 -27.82 5.67 -13.80
CA ASN A 215 -26.56 6.39 -13.60
C ASN A 215 -26.43 7.60 -14.55
N ASP A 216 -26.98 7.52 -15.76
CA ASP A 216 -26.99 8.65 -16.68
C ASP A 216 -27.93 9.76 -16.19
N GLU A 217 -29.16 9.40 -15.77
CA GLU A 217 -30.11 10.33 -15.12
C GLU A 217 -29.54 10.93 -13.82
N GLY A 218 -28.70 10.17 -13.11
CA GLY A 218 -27.98 10.63 -11.93
C GLY A 218 -26.67 11.38 -12.23
N TYR A 219 -26.39 11.74 -13.49
CA TYR A 219 -25.19 12.47 -13.94
C TYR A 219 -23.85 11.80 -13.57
N ARG A 220 -23.85 10.46 -13.47
CA ARG A 220 -22.66 9.67 -13.09
C ARG A 220 -21.92 9.09 -14.28
N ILE A 221 -22.57 8.93 -15.43
CA ILE A 221 -21.92 8.43 -16.65
C ILE A 221 -21.18 9.57 -17.34
N GLU A 222 -19.92 9.72 -16.97
CA GLU A 222 -18.99 10.69 -17.54
C GLU A 222 -17.59 10.09 -17.47
N LEU A 223 -17.27 9.23 -18.45
CA LEU A 223 -16.03 8.44 -18.41
C LEU A 223 -14.78 9.32 -18.51
N PHE A 224 -14.80 10.31 -19.40
CA PHE A 224 -13.67 11.19 -19.65
C PHE A 224 -14.08 12.65 -19.66
N ASN A 225 -13.93 13.31 -18.50
CA ASN A 225 -13.97 14.76 -18.42
C ASN A 225 -12.59 15.34 -18.75
N PHE A 226 -12.43 15.91 -19.94
CA PHE A 226 -11.16 16.48 -20.41
C PHE A 226 -10.91 17.93 -19.95
N ASP A 227 -11.68 18.46 -19.00
CA ASP A 227 -11.42 19.76 -18.41
C ASP A 227 -10.01 19.81 -17.78
N PRO A 228 -9.12 20.71 -18.26
CA PRO A 228 -7.75 20.83 -17.77
C PRO A 228 -7.64 21.49 -16.39
N SER A 229 -8.76 21.94 -15.80
CA SER A 229 -8.77 22.58 -14.48
C SER A 229 -8.20 21.65 -13.41
N PRO A 230 -7.10 22.03 -12.73
CA PRO A 230 -6.50 21.22 -11.66
C PRO A 230 -7.27 21.33 -10.33
N PHE A 231 -8.32 22.15 -10.28
CA PHE A 231 -9.10 22.45 -9.08
C PHE A 231 -10.35 21.57 -8.94
N GLN A 232 -10.77 20.90 -10.02
CA GLN A 232 -11.87 19.95 -9.96
C GLN A 232 -11.44 18.65 -9.28
N ARG A 233 -12.34 18.06 -8.50
CA ARG A 233 -12.06 16.85 -7.70
C ARG A 233 -11.45 15.74 -8.55
N SER A 234 -12.08 15.38 -9.67
CA SER A 234 -11.63 14.34 -10.59
C SER A 234 -11.94 14.71 -12.05
N THR A 235 -10.91 14.88 -12.86
CA THR A 235 -10.94 15.00 -14.32
C THR A 235 -9.98 13.98 -14.91
N PHE A 236 -10.03 13.78 -16.22
CA PHE A 236 -9.05 12.92 -16.91
C PHE A 236 -7.61 13.31 -16.56
N TRP A 237 -7.33 14.62 -16.52
CA TRP A 237 -6.02 15.15 -16.16
C TRP A 237 -5.73 15.04 -14.67
N SER A 238 -6.68 15.40 -13.80
CA SER A 238 -6.43 15.35 -12.35
C SER A 238 -6.20 13.94 -11.84
N CYS A 239 -6.84 12.94 -12.46
CA CYS A 239 -6.54 11.54 -12.22
C CYS A 239 -5.09 11.17 -12.55
N PHE A 240 -4.36 11.85 -13.45
CA PHE A 240 -2.92 11.57 -13.64
C PHE A 240 -2.07 11.88 -12.42
N GLY A 241 -2.55 12.67 -11.45
CA GLY A 241 -1.90 12.83 -10.14
C GLY A 241 -1.66 11.50 -9.42
N ILE A 242 -2.53 10.52 -9.67
CA ILE A 242 -2.46 9.14 -9.16
C ILE A 242 -1.15 8.46 -9.59
N PHE A 243 -0.58 8.79 -10.74
CA PHE A 243 0.71 8.23 -11.18
C PHE A 243 1.81 8.46 -10.13
N PHE A 244 1.87 9.65 -9.56
CA PHE A 244 2.88 10.02 -8.57
C PHE A 244 2.68 9.30 -7.24
N MET A 245 1.46 8.84 -6.94
CA MET A 245 1.16 8.03 -5.77
C MET A 245 1.45 6.54 -6.03
N TRP A 246 1.18 6.06 -7.24
CA TRP A 246 1.32 4.65 -7.61
C TRP A 246 2.74 4.24 -7.99
N ALA A 247 3.49 5.08 -8.70
CA ALA A 247 4.84 4.72 -9.10
C ALA A 247 5.76 4.40 -7.89
N PRO A 248 5.74 5.16 -6.77
CA PRO A 248 6.52 4.82 -5.57
C PRO A 248 6.18 3.48 -4.93
N TYR A 249 4.97 2.94 -5.09
CA TYR A 249 4.64 1.62 -4.54
C TYR A 249 5.58 0.53 -5.08
N PHE A 250 5.99 0.62 -6.34
CA PHE A 250 6.90 -0.36 -6.94
C PHE A 250 8.36 -0.22 -6.45
N LEU A 251 8.68 0.88 -5.75
CA LEU A 251 9.97 1.13 -5.09
C LEU A 251 9.97 0.73 -3.61
N ALA A 252 8.80 0.41 -3.05
CA ALA A 252 8.66 0.08 -1.64
C ALA A 252 9.46 -1.18 -1.28
N ALA A 253 10.01 -1.19 -0.07
CA ALA A 253 10.80 -2.32 0.44
C ALA A 253 10.02 -3.65 0.41
N SER A 254 8.70 -3.61 0.64
CA SER A 254 7.84 -4.80 0.60
C SER A 254 7.76 -5.42 -0.79
N GLN A 255 7.76 -4.60 -1.83
CA GLN A 255 7.77 -5.07 -3.21
C GLN A 255 9.16 -5.56 -3.63
N HIS A 256 10.21 -4.84 -3.22
CA HIS A 256 11.61 -5.24 -3.47
C HIS A 256 11.90 -6.66 -2.93
N GLN A 257 11.48 -6.98 -1.70
CA GLN A 257 11.62 -8.32 -1.13
C GLN A 257 10.95 -9.40 -1.98
N ARG A 258 9.76 -9.10 -2.54
CA ARG A 258 8.99 -10.00 -3.39
C ARG A 258 9.59 -10.16 -4.80
N TYR A 259 10.30 -9.15 -5.30
CA TYR A 259 11.07 -9.30 -6.55
C TYR A 259 12.29 -10.18 -6.34
N LYS A 260 13.00 -10.03 -5.21
CA LYS A 260 14.19 -10.82 -4.87
C LYS A 260 13.88 -12.26 -4.46
N SER A 261 12.62 -12.60 -4.15
CA SER A 261 12.19 -13.99 -3.92
C SER A 261 12.07 -14.83 -5.20
N LEU A 262 12.18 -14.20 -6.37
CA LEU A 262 12.14 -14.85 -7.68
C LEU A 262 13.57 -15.11 -8.20
N PRO A 263 13.82 -16.22 -8.91
CA PRO A 263 15.15 -16.57 -9.39
C PRO A 263 15.73 -15.63 -10.45
N THR A 264 14.90 -14.95 -11.23
CA THR A 264 15.34 -14.13 -12.36
C THR A 264 14.57 -12.81 -12.47
N GLN A 265 15.25 -11.76 -12.95
CA GLN A 265 14.64 -10.46 -13.23
C GLN A 265 13.48 -10.58 -14.24
N GLY A 266 13.61 -11.48 -15.23
CA GLY A 266 12.54 -11.74 -16.20
C GLY A 266 11.26 -12.27 -15.55
N GLN A 267 11.37 -13.12 -14.53
CA GLN A 267 10.23 -13.57 -13.74
C GLN A 267 9.64 -12.44 -12.89
N ALA A 268 10.47 -11.63 -12.24
CA ALA A 268 10.02 -10.44 -11.49
C ALA A 268 9.25 -9.45 -12.40
N LYS A 269 9.70 -9.27 -13.65
CA LYS A 269 8.98 -8.46 -14.63
C LYS A 269 7.63 -9.06 -14.99
N LYS A 270 7.56 -10.37 -15.25
CA LYS A 270 6.28 -11.07 -15.51
C LYS A 270 5.30 -10.92 -14.34
N VAL A 271 5.81 -11.00 -13.12
CA VAL A 271 5.03 -10.76 -11.90
C VAL A 271 4.40 -9.37 -11.90
N ILE A 272 5.19 -8.30 -12.12
CA ILE A 272 4.65 -6.93 -12.18
C ILE A 272 3.58 -6.79 -13.27
N MET A 273 3.82 -7.35 -14.46
CA MET A 273 2.87 -7.29 -15.57
C MET A 273 1.55 -8.03 -15.28
N LEU A 274 1.63 -9.21 -14.68
CA LEU A 274 0.45 -9.98 -14.28
C LEU A 274 -0.31 -9.27 -13.16
N SER A 275 0.39 -8.74 -12.16
CA SER A 275 -0.23 -7.95 -11.10
C SER A 275 -0.92 -6.70 -11.63
N MET A 276 -0.31 -5.99 -12.59
CA MET A 276 -0.95 -4.85 -13.27
C MET A 276 -2.27 -5.25 -13.93
N PHE A 277 -2.28 -6.35 -14.69
CA PHE A 277 -3.49 -6.82 -15.36
C PHE A 277 -4.61 -7.18 -14.37
N LEU A 278 -4.29 -7.93 -13.32
CA LEU A 278 -5.26 -8.32 -12.28
C LEU A 278 -5.79 -7.09 -11.52
N MET A 279 -4.89 -6.19 -11.14
CA MET A 279 -5.21 -4.95 -10.42
C MET A 279 -6.16 -4.06 -11.22
N ILE A 280 -5.89 -3.84 -12.52
CA ILE A 280 -6.78 -3.08 -13.40
C ILE A 280 -8.13 -3.79 -13.54
N SER A 281 -8.13 -5.09 -13.82
CA SER A 281 -9.37 -5.86 -14.04
C SER A 281 -10.29 -5.83 -12.81
N LEU A 282 -9.73 -5.95 -11.61
CA LEU A 282 -10.48 -5.91 -10.37
C LEU A 282 -10.94 -4.50 -10.01
N THR A 283 -10.10 -3.49 -10.25
CA THR A 283 -10.51 -2.08 -10.10
C THR A 283 -11.72 -1.77 -10.97
N LEU A 284 -11.76 -2.27 -12.21
CA LEU A 284 -12.88 -2.08 -13.13
C LEU A 284 -14.17 -2.65 -12.54
N LEU A 285 -14.12 -3.90 -12.09
CA LEU A 285 -15.28 -4.57 -11.48
C LEU A 285 -15.76 -3.82 -10.24
N GLN A 286 -14.85 -3.34 -9.38
CA GLN A 286 -15.21 -2.59 -8.17
C GLN A 286 -15.84 -1.24 -8.49
N TYR A 287 -15.33 -0.53 -9.50
CA TYR A 287 -15.94 0.72 -9.93
C TYR A 287 -17.33 0.48 -10.53
N CYS A 288 -17.52 -0.59 -11.30
CA CYS A 288 -18.84 -1.00 -11.76
C CYS A 288 -19.80 -1.36 -10.60
N ILE A 289 -19.32 -2.03 -9.54
CA ILE A 289 -20.10 -2.29 -8.32
C ILE A 289 -20.58 -0.96 -7.69
N GLY A 290 -19.77 0.10 -7.73
CA GLY A 290 -20.18 1.45 -7.31
C GLY A 290 -21.36 2.00 -8.11
N LEU A 291 -21.35 1.87 -9.44
CA LEU A 291 -22.48 2.26 -10.31
C LEU A 291 -23.74 1.42 -10.03
N ILE A 292 -23.56 0.11 -9.82
CA ILE A 292 -24.65 -0.80 -9.50
C ILE A 292 -25.25 -0.46 -8.13
N ALA A 293 -24.42 -0.15 -7.13
CA ALA A 293 -24.87 0.25 -5.80
C ALA A 293 -25.69 1.54 -5.86
N PHE A 294 -25.30 2.51 -6.69
CA PHE A 294 -26.10 3.71 -6.93
C PHE A 294 -27.45 3.37 -7.56
N ALA A 295 -27.46 2.59 -8.63
CA ALA A 295 -28.69 2.18 -9.30
C ALA A 295 -29.65 1.42 -8.36
N TYR A 296 -29.12 0.56 -7.49
CA TYR A 296 -29.90 -0.19 -6.51
C TYR A 296 -30.59 0.73 -5.48
N PHE A 297 -29.92 1.81 -5.06
CA PHE A 297 -30.46 2.81 -4.13
C PHE A 297 -31.05 4.03 -4.84
N ALA A 298 -31.28 3.98 -6.15
CA ALA A 298 -31.76 5.12 -6.91
C ALA A 298 -33.12 5.60 -6.39
N GLY A 299 -33.18 6.87 -6.00
CA GLY A 299 -34.38 7.48 -5.42
C GLY A 299 -34.50 7.31 -3.90
N CYS A 300 -33.71 6.44 -3.25
CA CYS A 300 -33.68 6.31 -1.79
C CYS A 300 -32.25 6.12 -1.29
N ASP A 301 -31.52 7.22 -1.15
CA ASP A 301 -30.17 7.20 -0.57
C ASP A 301 -30.24 6.81 0.93
N PRO A 302 -29.59 5.69 1.33
CA PRO A 302 -29.69 5.17 2.68
C PRO A 302 -28.97 6.02 3.74
N VAL A 303 -27.98 6.84 3.34
CA VAL A 303 -27.25 7.75 4.24
C VAL A 303 -28.09 9.00 4.51
N LEU A 304 -28.64 9.63 3.47
CA LEU A 304 -29.54 10.78 3.58
C LEU A 304 -30.82 10.45 4.34
N ALA A 305 -31.38 9.26 4.09
CA ALA A 305 -32.57 8.78 4.78
C ALA A 305 -32.30 8.44 6.26
N LYS A 306 -31.04 8.42 6.71
CA LYS A 306 -30.60 8.05 8.07
C LYS A 306 -31.19 6.71 8.55
N LYS A 307 -31.46 5.78 7.62
CA LYS A 307 -32.17 4.53 7.92
C LYS A 307 -31.30 3.56 8.71
N ASP A 308 -30.07 3.33 8.26
CA ASP A 308 -29.17 2.31 8.84
C ASP A 308 -27.68 2.68 8.83
N ILE A 309 -27.26 3.59 7.95
CA ILE A 309 -25.87 4.03 7.83
C ILE A 309 -25.77 5.55 7.92
N HIS A 310 -24.68 6.03 8.53
CA HIS A 310 -24.43 7.47 8.75
C HIS A 310 -23.25 8.02 7.94
N SER A 311 -22.56 7.17 7.19
CA SER A 311 -21.37 7.54 6.43
C SER A 311 -21.36 6.82 5.08
N TYR A 312 -20.98 7.56 4.05
CA TYR A 312 -20.73 7.00 2.72
C TYR A 312 -19.53 6.06 2.67
N SER A 313 -18.62 6.11 3.66
CA SER A 313 -17.47 5.20 3.74
C SER A 313 -17.85 3.72 3.80
N THR A 314 -19.13 3.41 4.02
CA THR A 314 -19.62 2.03 4.15
C THR A 314 -20.83 1.71 3.28
N ILE A 315 -21.10 2.55 2.28
CA ILE A 315 -22.19 2.34 1.32
C ILE A 315 -22.04 1.01 0.56
N ILE A 316 -20.81 0.65 0.18
CA ILE A 316 -20.52 -0.59 -0.56
C ILE A 316 -20.72 -1.84 0.32
N PRO A 317 -20.16 -1.91 1.55
CA PRO A 317 -20.49 -2.98 2.48
C PRO A 317 -21.99 -3.12 2.77
N TYR A 318 -22.68 -1.99 2.95
CA TYR A 318 -24.13 -2.00 3.16
C TYR A 318 -24.87 -2.56 1.95
N PHE A 319 -24.54 -2.10 0.73
CA PHE A 319 -25.09 -2.63 -0.52
C PHE A 319 -24.91 -4.15 -0.62
N ILE A 320 -23.70 -4.65 -0.37
CA ILE A 320 -23.39 -6.08 -0.44
C ILE A 320 -24.19 -6.87 0.60
N SER A 321 -24.34 -6.33 1.80
CA SER A 321 -25.20 -6.94 2.83
C SER A 321 -26.66 -7.03 2.39
N GLN A 322 -27.19 -6.03 1.67
CA GLN A 322 -28.59 -6.02 1.20
C GLN A 322 -28.83 -7.05 0.10
N ILE A 323 -27.94 -7.14 -0.89
CA ILE A 323 -28.10 -8.10 -1.99
C ILE A 323 -27.87 -9.55 -1.56
N SER A 324 -27.16 -9.77 -0.44
CA SER A 324 -26.80 -11.09 0.08
C SER A 324 -27.84 -11.68 1.06
N ILE A 325 -28.94 -10.98 1.36
CA ILE A 325 -29.95 -11.44 2.34
C ILE A 325 -30.48 -12.86 2.03
N ASN A 326 -30.59 -13.21 0.75
CA ASN A 326 -31.09 -14.53 0.31
C ASN A 326 -30.00 -15.59 0.13
N HIS A 327 -28.73 -15.24 0.37
CA HIS A 327 -27.56 -16.10 0.15
C HIS A 327 -26.72 -16.16 1.44
N PRO A 328 -27.11 -16.99 2.43
CA PRO A 328 -26.43 -17.04 3.72
C PRO A 328 -24.96 -17.44 3.53
N GLY A 329 -24.07 -16.71 4.21
CA GLY A 329 -22.62 -16.89 4.15
C GLY A 329 -21.92 -15.95 3.15
N MET A 330 -22.63 -15.38 2.18
CA MET A 330 -21.99 -14.53 1.16
C MET A 330 -21.55 -13.17 1.71
N ALA A 331 -22.34 -12.55 2.60
CA ALA A 331 -21.92 -11.32 3.27
C ALA A 331 -20.67 -11.58 4.14
N GLY A 332 -20.62 -12.72 4.82
CA GLY A 332 -19.49 -13.18 5.62
C GLY A 332 -18.23 -13.39 4.78
N LEU A 333 -18.34 -13.97 3.58
CA LEU A 333 -17.21 -14.06 2.65
C LEU A 333 -16.69 -12.67 2.25
N PHE A 334 -17.58 -11.71 1.99
CA PHE A 334 -17.15 -10.33 1.70
C PHE A 334 -16.40 -9.68 2.86
N TYR A 335 -16.92 -9.79 4.09
CA TYR A 335 -16.23 -9.29 5.28
C TYR A 335 -14.91 -10.02 5.51
N ALA A 336 -14.86 -11.33 5.26
CA ALA A 336 -13.63 -12.11 5.32
C ALA A 336 -12.59 -11.60 4.32
N ASP A 337 -12.99 -11.29 3.09
CA ASP A 337 -12.11 -10.77 2.04
C ASP A 337 -11.53 -9.41 2.40
N ILE A 338 -12.36 -8.49 2.89
CA ILE A 338 -11.89 -7.17 3.36
C ILE A 338 -10.89 -7.32 4.52
N ILE A 339 -11.22 -8.14 5.51
CA ILE A 339 -10.36 -8.40 6.67
C ILE A 339 -9.04 -8.99 6.21
N ALA A 340 -9.09 -10.03 5.38
CA ALA A 340 -7.89 -10.72 4.93
C ALA A 340 -7.04 -9.86 3.98
N ALA A 341 -7.62 -9.00 3.14
CA ALA A 341 -6.88 -8.01 2.35
C ALA A 341 -6.12 -7.00 3.24
N GLY A 342 -6.75 -6.54 4.33
CA GLY A 342 -6.10 -5.69 5.32
C GLY A 342 -4.99 -6.42 6.11
N LEU A 343 -5.25 -7.66 6.53
CA LEU A 343 -4.26 -8.50 7.22
C LEU A 343 -3.06 -8.82 6.32
N SER A 344 -3.29 -9.22 5.08
CA SER A 344 -2.24 -9.47 4.07
C SER A 344 -1.27 -8.28 3.92
N THR A 345 -1.84 -7.08 3.81
CA THR A 345 -1.06 -5.85 3.70
C THR A 345 -0.30 -5.57 5.00
N THR A 346 -0.98 -5.69 6.14
CA THR A 346 -0.41 -5.39 7.47
C THR A 346 0.75 -6.32 7.83
N THR A 347 0.55 -7.64 7.67
CA THR A 347 1.56 -8.67 7.98
C THR A 347 2.83 -8.46 7.14
N SER A 348 2.67 -8.23 5.84
CA SER A 348 3.77 -7.93 4.91
C SER A 348 4.53 -6.69 5.35
N LEU A 349 3.82 -5.60 5.65
CA LEU A 349 4.45 -4.32 6.00
C LEU A 349 5.09 -4.36 7.39
N TRP A 350 4.52 -5.04 8.39
CA TRP A 350 5.17 -5.23 9.68
C TRP A 350 6.49 -5.97 9.54
N ASN A 351 6.52 -7.06 8.79
CA ASN A 351 7.75 -7.81 8.54
C ASN A 351 8.78 -6.95 7.81
N THR A 352 8.42 -6.38 6.65
CA THR A 352 9.35 -5.60 5.84
C THR A 352 9.84 -4.35 6.58
N LEU A 353 8.98 -3.64 7.31
CA LEU A 353 9.36 -2.45 8.06
C LEU A 353 10.36 -2.80 9.18
N SER A 354 10.11 -3.87 9.93
CA SER A 354 11.04 -4.33 10.97
C SER A 354 12.39 -4.76 10.40
N CYS A 355 12.40 -5.48 9.28
CA CYS A 355 13.63 -5.83 8.56
C CYS A 355 14.39 -4.59 8.08
N THR A 356 13.68 -3.59 7.55
CA THR A 356 14.26 -2.33 7.06
C THR A 356 14.85 -1.51 8.21
N ILE A 357 14.14 -1.37 9.32
CA ILE A 357 14.64 -0.71 10.53
C ILE A 357 15.89 -1.43 11.03
N TYR A 358 15.87 -2.76 11.06
CA TYR A 358 17.01 -3.55 11.46
C TYR A 358 18.23 -3.30 10.55
N GLU A 359 18.09 -3.50 9.23
CA GLU A 359 19.21 -3.38 8.28
C GLU A 359 19.76 -1.96 8.15
N ASP A 360 18.90 -0.94 8.16
CA ASP A 360 19.30 0.42 7.82
C ASP A 360 19.57 1.31 9.03
N LEU A 361 18.92 1.05 10.17
CA LEU A 361 18.96 1.92 11.34
C LEU A 361 19.56 1.27 12.59
N VAL A 362 19.56 -0.06 12.70
CA VAL A 362 20.07 -0.76 13.89
C VAL A 362 21.42 -1.43 13.62
N ARG A 363 21.48 -2.29 12.59
CA ARG A 363 22.66 -3.07 12.21
C ARG A 363 23.92 -2.22 12.00
N PRO A 364 23.87 -1.01 11.39
CA PRO A 364 25.07 -0.18 11.22
C PRO A 364 25.72 0.28 12.54
N PHE A 365 25.00 0.22 13.66
CA PHE A 365 25.51 0.59 14.98
C PHE A 365 25.85 -0.63 15.85
N MET A 366 25.69 -1.85 15.33
CA MET A 366 25.97 -3.09 16.03
C MET A 366 27.25 -3.74 15.49
N LYS A 367 27.99 -4.42 16.38
CA LYS A 367 28.99 -5.40 15.95
C LYS A 367 28.30 -6.59 15.26
N PRO A 368 29.00 -7.36 14.40
CA PRO A 368 28.44 -8.56 13.79
C PRO A 368 27.77 -9.46 14.84
N VAL A 369 26.49 -9.78 14.64
CA VAL A 369 25.69 -10.61 15.54
C VAL A 369 25.34 -11.94 14.87
N SER A 370 25.10 -12.97 15.68
CA SER A 370 24.61 -14.26 15.19
C SER A 370 23.20 -14.13 14.59
N GLU A 371 22.87 -15.01 13.63
CA GLU A 371 21.55 -15.00 12.98
C GLU A 371 20.39 -15.14 13.97
N LYS A 372 20.54 -15.99 15.00
CA LYS A 372 19.53 -16.16 16.06
C LYS A 372 19.24 -14.84 16.80
N ARG A 373 20.28 -14.05 17.07
CA ARG A 373 20.13 -12.75 17.74
C ARG A 373 19.54 -11.70 16.81
N ALA A 374 19.95 -11.67 15.54
CA ALA A 374 19.37 -10.80 14.52
C ALA A 374 17.86 -11.05 14.36
N HIS A 375 17.48 -12.33 14.24
CA HIS A 375 16.08 -12.75 14.16
C HIS A 375 15.28 -12.30 15.41
N GLY A 376 15.82 -12.51 16.61
CA GLY A 376 15.16 -12.06 17.85
C GLY A 376 14.93 -10.55 17.91
N ILE A 377 15.87 -9.74 17.41
CA ILE A 377 15.72 -8.28 17.33
C ILE A 377 14.61 -7.91 16.34
N ILE A 378 14.58 -8.54 15.15
CA ILE A 378 13.56 -8.28 14.13
C ILE A 378 12.17 -8.61 14.69
N ILE A 379 12.00 -9.74 15.38
CA ILE A 379 10.73 -10.10 16.03
C ILE A 379 10.35 -9.08 17.11
N GLY A 380 11.31 -8.62 17.92
CA GLY A 380 11.09 -7.53 18.88
C GLY A 380 10.61 -6.23 18.22
N LEU A 381 11.18 -5.86 17.08
CA LEU A 381 10.74 -4.71 16.29
C LEU A 381 9.32 -4.90 15.74
N VAL A 382 8.97 -6.10 15.28
CA VAL A 382 7.60 -6.42 14.83
C VAL A 382 6.58 -6.17 15.95
N VAL A 383 6.88 -6.58 17.19
CA VAL A 383 6.02 -6.31 18.37
C VAL A 383 5.81 -4.81 18.56
N ILE A 384 6.90 -4.03 18.52
CA ILE A 384 6.86 -2.57 18.74
C ILE A 384 6.04 -1.88 17.64
N VAL A 385 6.31 -2.22 16.38
CA VAL A 385 5.60 -1.66 15.22
C VAL A 385 4.11 -2.03 15.28
N ALA A 386 3.78 -3.28 15.61
CA ALA A 386 2.40 -3.73 15.75
C ALA A 386 1.65 -2.96 16.85
N PHE A 387 2.28 -2.78 18.01
CA PHE A 387 1.70 -2.01 19.11
C PHE A 387 1.43 -0.55 18.73
N ILE A 388 2.43 0.14 18.16
CA ILE A 388 2.32 1.55 17.77
C ILE A 388 1.22 1.73 16.71
N THR A 389 1.24 0.90 15.66
CA THR A 389 0.28 1.03 14.56
C THR A 389 -1.15 0.70 14.98
N THR A 390 -1.35 -0.28 15.87
CA THR A 390 -2.66 -0.56 16.45
C THR A 390 -3.19 0.64 17.25
N LEU A 391 -2.35 1.27 18.08
CA LEU A 391 -2.75 2.45 18.86
C LEU A 391 -3.12 3.64 17.95
N LEU A 392 -2.35 3.86 16.89
CA LEU A 392 -2.59 4.96 15.94
C LEU A 392 -3.90 4.82 15.16
N THR A 393 -4.51 3.62 15.08
CA THR A 393 -5.83 3.46 14.44
C THR A 393 -6.91 4.33 15.09
N LYS A 394 -6.79 4.63 16.39
CA LYS A 394 -7.73 5.51 17.09
C LYS A 394 -7.71 6.95 16.57
N VAL A 395 -6.57 7.40 16.05
CA VAL A 395 -6.41 8.76 15.49
C VAL A 395 -7.11 8.86 14.13
N VAL A 396 -7.15 7.77 13.36
CA VAL A 396 -7.76 7.75 12.03
C VAL A 396 -9.28 7.94 12.07
N GLU A 397 -9.94 7.59 13.18
CA GLU A 397 -11.39 7.84 13.37
C GLU A 397 -11.78 9.31 13.20
N TYR A 398 -10.83 10.25 13.35
CA TYR A 398 -11.06 11.68 13.19
C TYR A 398 -10.72 12.21 11.78
N LEU A 399 -10.28 11.34 10.86
CA LEU A 399 -9.83 11.70 9.52
C LEU A 399 -10.88 11.32 8.47
N GLY A 400 -11.80 12.25 8.17
CA GLY A 400 -12.61 12.29 6.93
C GLY A 400 -13.10 10.96 6.32
N THR A 401 -13.11 10.87 4.99
CA THR A 401 -13.41 9.63 4.25
C THR A 401 -12.16 8.76 4.11
N VAL A 402 -12.33 7.46 3.87
CA VAL A 402 -11.22 6.48 3.82
C VAL A 402 -10.16 6.83 2.77
N ILE A 403 -10.57 7.18 1.54
CA ILE A 403 -9.64 7.54 0.46
C ILE A 403 -8.94 8.86 0.80
N GLU A 404 -9.69 9.87 1.22
CA GLU A 404 -9.13 11.19 1.53
C GLU A 404 -8.13 11.09 2.67
N ALA A 405 -8.44 10.35 3.74
CA ALA A 405 -7.50 10.08 4.83
C ALA A 405 -6.23 9.38 4.36
N THR A 406 -6.35 8.39 3.46
CA THR A 406 -5.20 7.67 2.90
C THR A 406 -4.28 8.61 2.12
N VAL A 407 -4.86 9.47 1.27
CA VAL A 407 -4.09 10.44 0.49
C VAL A 407 -3.48 11.50 1.40
N ILE A 408 -4.25 12.08 2.32
CA ILE A 408 -3.80 13.10 3.28
C ILE A 408 -2.57 12.63 4.05
N LEU A 409 -2.61 11.42 4.62
CA LEU A 409 -1.52 10.93 5.46
C LEU A 409 -0.22 10.76 4.64
N ARG A 410 -0.33 10.20 3.43
CA ARG A 410 0.82 9.73 2.66
C ARG A 410 1.38 10.71 1.65
N THR A 411 0.65 11.78 1.32
CA THR A 411 1.06 12.77 0.31
C THR A 411 2.51 13.25 0.54
N THR A 412 2.81 13.65 1.78
CA THR A 412 4.10 14.25 2.16
C THR A 412 5.27 13.28 2.02
N THR A 413 5.11 12.06 2.53
CA THR A 413 6.16 11.03 2.49
C THR A 413 6.35 10.50 1.07
N GLN A 414 5.26 10.28 0.33
CA GLN A 414 5.32 9.81 -1.06
C GLN A 414 5.97 10.84 -1.99
N ALA A 415 5.73 12.15 -1.79
CA ALA A 415 6.42 13.18 -2.55
C ALA A 415 7.94 13.11 -2.35
N ALA A 416 8.40 12.94 -1.11
CA ALA A 416 9.82 12.80 -0.80
C ALA A 416 10.42 11.52 -1.38
N ILE A 417 9.77 10.36 -1.20
CA ILE A 417 10.23 9.08 -1.76
C ILE A 417 10.31 9.17 -3.28
N PHE A 418 9.29 9.74 -3.93
CA PHE A 418 9.27 9.91 -5.38
C PHE A 418 10.46 10.73 -5.85
N VAL A 419 10.74 11.89 -5.24
CA VAL A 419 11.88 12.74 -5.62
C VAL A 419 13.21 12.05 -5.34
N LEU A 420 13.39 11.45 -4.16
CA LEU A 420 14.63 10.79 -3.77
C LEU A 420 15.00 9.68 -4.77
N PHE A 421 14.06 8.82 -5.14
CA PHE A 421 14.32 7.77 -6.12
C PHE A 421 14.39 8.30 -7.55
N ASN A 422 13.41 9.06 -8.03
CA ASN A 422 13.37 9.45 -9.45
C ASN A 422 14.51 10.42 -9.80
N ALA A 423 14.75 11.43 -8.96
CA ALA A 423 15.88 12.32 -9.22
C ALA A 423 17.20 11.55 -9.11
N GLY A 424 17.33 10.61 -8.15
CA GLY A 424 18.54 9.80 -8.01
C GLY A 424 18.80 8.81 -9.15
N MET A 425 17.75 8.20 -9.70
CA MET A 425 17.84 7.16 -10.74
C MET A 425 17.94 7.74 -12.16
N PHE A 426 17.30 8.88 -12.43
CA PHE A 426 17.21 9.46 -13.78
C PHE A 426 18.18 10.62 -14.01
N ILE A 427 18.67 11.30 -12.96
CA ILE A 427 19.50 12.50 -13.09
C ILE A 427 20.92 12.23 -12.53
N PRO A 428 21.91 11.94 -13.38
CA PRO A 428 23.20 11.41 -12.92
C PRO A 428 24.12 12.47 -12.27
N TRP A 429 23.92 13.77 -12.51
CA TRP A 429 24.74 14.85 -11.93
C TRP A 429 24.29 15.31 -10.53
N ILE A 430 23.18 14.77 -10.01
CA ILE A 430 22.74 15.08 -8.64
C ILE A 430 23.75 14.50 -7.64
N ASN A 431 24.07 15.28 -6.60
CA ASN A 431 24.95 14.89 -5.49
C ASN A 431 24.14 14.63 -4.19
N SER A 432 24.83 14.18 -3.14
CA SER A 432 24.19 13.81 -1.86
C SER A 432 23.49 14.98 -1.14
N LYS A 433 24.02 16.21 -1.24
CA LYS A 433 23.41 17.39 -0.61
C LYS A 433 22.14 17.82 -1.35
N GLY A 434 22.19 17.80 -2.68
CA GLY A 434 21.05 18.09 -3.55
C GLY A 434 19.90 17.11 -3.33
N ILE A 435 20.17 15.81 -3.33
CA ILE A 435 19.09 14.82 -3.18
C ILE A 435 18.39 14.92 -1.82
N ILE A 436 19.13 15.13 -0.71
CA ILE A 436 18.54 15.31 0.62
C ILE A 436 17.69 16.58 0.68
N THR A 437 18.23 17.72 0.23
CA THR A 437 17.51 19.00 0.26
C THR A 437 16.28 19.00 -0.63
N GLY A 438 16.34 18.33 -1.79
CA GLY A 438 15.20 18.13 -2.67
C GLY A 438 14.11 17.25 -2.05
N GLY A 439 14.48 16.13 -1.42
CA GLY A 439 13.54 15.29 -0.68
C GLY A 439 12.83 16.04 0.46
N LEU A 440 13.59 16.83 1.24
CA LEU A 440 13.02 17.68 2.29
C LEU A 440 12.09 18.76 1.73
N THR A 441 12.49 19.42 0.63
CA THR A 441 11.65 20.42 -0.04
C THR A 441 10.34 19.79 -0.54
N ALA A 442 10.41 18.59 -1.12
CA ALA A 442 9.23 17.88 -1.61
C ALA A 442 8.24 17.58 -0.48
N ALA A 443 8.74 17.11 0.66
CA ALA A 443 7.91 16.90 1.85
C ALA A 443 7.31 18.23 2.35
N SER A 444 8.13 19.27 2.55
CA SER A 444 7.68 20.53 3.12
C SER A 444 6.63 21.23 2.26
N VAL A 445 6.84 21.31 0.94
CA VAL A 445 5.88 21.96 0.03
C VAL A 445 4.57 21.18 -0.03
N SER A 446 4.64 19.84 -0.13
CA SER A 446 3.42 19.00 -0.13
C SER A 446 2.65 19.11 1.18
N LEU A 447 3.35 19.22 2.31
CA LEU A 447 2.75 19.42 3.62
C LEU A 447 2.05 20.80 3.73
N ILE A 448 2.66 21.85 3.18
CA ILE A 448 2.05 23.20 3.13
C ILE A 448 0.77 23.18 2.30
N VAL A 449 0.80 22.55 1.12
CA VAL A 449 -0.38 22.39 0.25
C VAL A 449 -1.49 21.65 0.98
N LEU A 450 -1.14 20.54 1.63
CA LEU A 450 -2.06 19.71 2.39
C LEU A 450 -2.72 20.48 3.55
N ILE A 451 -1.92 21.12 4.41
CA ILE A 451 -2.43 21.88 5.57
C ILE A 451 -3.32 23.03 5.11
N GLY A 452 -2.90 23.75 4.06
CA GLY A 452 -3.69 24.85 3.50
C GLY A 452 -5.05 24.38 2.98
N ASN A 453 -5.09 23.24 2.28
CA ASN A 453 -6.35 22.66 1.80
C ASN A 453 -7.23 22.16 2.95
N ILE A 454 -6.68 21.45 3.93
CA ILE A 454 -7.44 20.98 5.11
C ILE A 454 -8.03 22.16 5.87
N ASN A 455 -7.27 23.24 6.06
CA ASN A 455 -7.75 24.45 6.72
C ASN A 455 -8.88 25.12 5.91
N ALA A 456 -8.73 25.25 4.60
CA ALA A 456 -9.78 25.79 3.73
C ALA A 456 -11.08 24.96 3.82
N ARG A 457 -10.98 23.63 3.83
CA ARG A 457 -12.12 22.72 3.97
C ARG A 457 -12.77 22.81 5.36
N ARG A 458 -11.96 22.82 6.42
CA ARG A 458 -12.45 22.95 7.81
C ARG A 458 -13.16 24.27 8.06
N SER A 459 -12.69 25.36 7.45
CA SER A 459 -13.32 26.68 7.52
C SER A 459 -14.56 26.82 6.62
N GLY A 460 -14.94 25.77 5.87
CA GLY A 460 -16.07 25.80 4.95
C GLY A 460 -15.84 26.62 3.68
N LEU A 461 -14.60 27.08 3.45
CA LEU A 461 -14.22 27.87 2.27
C LEU A 461 -13.99 27.00 1.02
N ALA A 462 -13.78 25.70 1.21
CA ALA A 462 -13.68 24.74 0.13
C ALA A 462 -14.49 23.49 0.44
N ARG A 463 -15.26 22.98 -0.53
CA ARG A 463 -15.99 21.71 -0.40
C ARG A 463 -16.18 21.03 -1.75
N ASP A 464 -16.16 19.70 -1.73
CA ASP A 464 -16.55 18.90 -2.87
C ASP A 464 -18.06 18.65 -2.83
N VAL A 465 -18.72 18.81 -3.97
CA VAL A 465 -20.16 18.61 -4.11
C VAL A 465 -20.38 17.22 -4.71
N PRO A 466 -21.09 16.30 -4.02
CA PRO A 466 -21.44 15.01 -4.60
C PRO A 466 -22.42 15.21 -5.78
N LYS A 467 -22.57 14.19 -6.62
CA LYS A 467 -23.63 14.13 -7.63
C LYS A 467 -25.00 14.02 -6.96
N PHE A 468 -26.06 14.31 -7.71
CA PHE A 468 -27.43 14.27 -7.21
C PHE A 468 -27.77 12.97 -6.49
N LEU A 469 -28.33 13.12 -5.29
CA LEU A 469 -28.83 12.09 -4.37
C LEU A 469 -30.18 12.57 -3.80
N THR A 470 -31.12 11.65 -3.60
CA THR A 470 -32.48 11.97 -3.14
C THR A 470 -33.07 10.89 -2.23
N THR A 471 -34.05 11.26 -1.42
CA THR A 471 -34.84 10.37 -0.56
C THR A 471 -36.30 10.21 -1.01
N GLU A 472 -36.64 10.64 -2.24
CA GLU A 472 -38.02 10.68 -2.75
C GLU A 472 -38.76 9.33 -2.69
N LYS A 473 -38.06 8.23 -3.00
CA LYS A 473 -38.60 6.87 -3.05
C LYS A 473 -38.37 6.09 -1.75
N CYS A 474 -38.03 6.75 -0.64
CA CYS A 474 -37.82 6.07 0.64
C CYS A 474 -39.15 5.79 1.36
N GLU A 475 -39.50 4.51 1.54
CA GLU A 475 -40.66 4.12 2.35
C GLU A 475 -40.34 4.08 3.86
N GLY A 476 -41.01 4.87 4.72
CA GLY A 476 -40.92 4.73 6.19
C GLY A 476 -41.36 5.95 7.04
N ASN A 477 -41.97 5.70 8.21
CA ASN A 477 -42.34 6.71 9.22
C ASN A 477 -41.10 7.32 9.89
N PHE A 478 -40.74 8.55 9.53
CA PHE A 478 -39.61 9.28 10.11
C PHE A 478 -39.93 9.76 11.54
N THR A 479 -39.43 9.05 12.55
CA THR A 479 -39.50 9.47 13.97
C THR A 479 -38.48 10.56 14.28
N THR A 480 -38.72 11.80 13.82
CA THR A 480 -38.26 13.07 14.45
C THR A 480 -38.75 14.28 13.63
N MET A 481 -39.82 14.94 14.08
CA MET A 481 -40.32 16.34 13.87
C MET A 481 -39.99 17.21 12.62
N LEU A 482 -39.40 16.70 11.53
CA LEU A 482 -39.15 17.39 10.25
C LEU A 482 -39.76 16.60 9.07
N THR A 483 -41.01 16.20 9.24
CA THR A 483 -41.79 15.33 8.34
C THR A 483 -42.18 16.02 7.02
N ASN A 484 -41.97 15.31 5.90
CA ASN A 484 -42.39 15.59 4.50
C ASN A 484 -41.45 16.38 3.56
N ALA A 485 -40.17 16.60 3.89
CA ALA A 485 -39.23 17.15 2.92
C ALA A 485 -38.48 16.02 2.20
N THR A 486 -38.65 15.90 0.87
CA THR A 486 -37.69 15.18 0.02
C THR A 486 -36.33 15.83 0.21
N LEU A 487 -35.38 15.12 0.79
CA LEU A 487 -34.02 15.62 0.96
C LEU A 487 -33.25 15.34 -0.32
N THR A 488 -32.78 16.39 -0.97
CA THR A 488 -31.85 16.31 -2.09
C THR A 488 -30.48 16.83 -1.66
N LEU A 489 -29.43 16.18 -2.15
CA LEU A 489 -28.05 16.59 -1.93
C LEU A 489 -27.28 16.47 -3.25
N GLY A 490 -26.37 17.41 -3.48
CA GLY A 490 -25.45 17.36 -4.61
C GLY A 490 -25.89 18.21 -5.81
N ALA A 491 -25.11 18.14 -6.88
CA ALA A 491 -25.35 18.89 -8.10
C ALA A 491 -26.04 18.04 -9.17
N GLU A 492 -27.03 18.62 -9.85
CA GLU A 492 -27.67 18.07 -11.06
C GLU A 492 -26.86 18.45 -12.31
N SER A 493 -25.62 18.01 -12.38
CA SER A 493 -24.72 18.35 -13.48
C SER A 493 -23.63 17.32 -13.71
N TYR A 494 -23.17 17.26 -14.97
CA TYR A 494 -21.91 16.63 -15.34
C TYR A 494 -20.72 17.47 -14.82
N GLY A 495 -19.57 16.84 -14.60
CA GLY A 495 -18.40 17.44 -13.96
C GLY A 495 -18.30 17.16 -12.46
N SER A 496 -17.10 17.18 -11.88
CA SER A 496 -16.94 17.11 -10.43
C SER A 496 -16.72 18.51 -9.87
N HIS A 497 -17.77 19.08 -9.30
CA HIS A 497 -17.74 20.45 -8.81
C HIS A 497 -17.12 20.51 -7.42
N SER A 498 -15.95 21.14 -7.35
CA SER A 498 -15.35 21.62 -6.10
C SER A 498 -15.62 23.12 -6.02
N ILE A 499 -16.33 23.55 -4.98
CA ILE A 499 -16.56 24.97 -4.70
C ILE A 499 -15.44 25.43 -3.79
N ALA A 500 -14.70 26.45 -4.21
CA ALA A 500 -13.69 27.09 -3.38
C ALA A 500 -13.80 28.61 -3.48
N ASP A 501 -13.79 29.28 -2.34
CA ASP A 501 -13.84 30.74 -2.25
C ASP A 501 -12.61 31.39 -2.90
N ASP A 502 -12.77 32.55 -3.52
CA ASP A 502 -11.69 33.27 -4.19
C ASP A 502 -10.56 33.70 -3.24
N SER A 503 -10.86 33.87 -1.95
CA SER A 503 -9.87 34.18 -0.90
C SER A 503 -8.88 33.04 -0.62
N VAL A 504 -9.21 31.79 -0.98
CA VAL A 504 -8.32 30.65 -0.76
C VAL A 504 -7.17 30.71 -1.77
N PHE A 505 -5.93 30.59 -1.28
CA PHE A 505 -4.76 30.55 -2.14
C PHE A 505 -4.84 29.37 -3.13
N TRP A 506 -4.51 29.60 -4.40
CA TRP A 506 -4.80 28.66 -5.49
C TRP A 506 -4.17 27.26 -5.30
N LEU A 507 -2.99 27.16 -4.68
CA LEU A 507 -2.38 25.84 -4.37
C LEU A 507 -3.22 25.02 -3.40
N PHE A 508 -3.99 25.67 -2.53
CA PHE A 508 -4.86 25.00 -1.56
C PHE A 508 -6.20 24.60 -2.17
N LYS A 509 -6.49 25.04 -3.40
CA LYS A 509 -7.68 24.64 -4.18
C LYS A 509 -7.46 23.41 -5.05
N LEU A 510 -6.23 22.89 -5.11
CA LEU A 510 -5.90 21.74 -5.96
C LEU A 510 -6.76 20.51 -5.64
N SER A 511 -7.02 19.70 -6.66
CA SER A 511 -7.52 18.33 -6.48
C SER A 511 -6.61 17.56 -5.51
N PHE A 512 -7.23 16.70 -4.70
CA PHE A 512 -6.48 15.87 -3.75
C PHE A 512 -5.52 14.88 -4.43
N TRP A 513 -5.76 14.53 -5.70
CA TRP A 513 -4.82 13.75 -6.50
C TRP A 513 -3.50 14.49 -6.78
N TYR A 514 -3.50 15.83 -6.66
CA TYR A 514 -2.35 16.68 -6.97
C TYR A 514 -1.62 17.22 -5.75
N TYR A 515 -2.00 16.91 -4.52
CA TYR A 515 -1.37 17.50 -3.33
C TYR A 515 0.16 17.31 -3.27
N GLN A 516 0.67 16.22 -3.82
CA GLN A 516 2.10 15.90 -3.88
C GLN A 516 2.84 16.52 -5.08
N VAL A 517 2.14 16.90 -6.14
CA VAL A 517 2.76 17.32 -7.40
C VAL A 517 3.57 18.62 -7.25
N PRO A 518 3.07 19.69 -6.59
CA PRO A 518 3.87 20.89 -6.34
C PRO A 518 5.16 20.59 -5.58
N GLY A 519 5.09 19.70 -4.58
CA GLY A 519 6.28 19.29 -3.83
C GLY A 519 7.26 18.47 -4.66
N ILE A 520 6.79 17.56 -5.50
CA ILE A 520 7.65 16.81 -6.42
C ILE A 520 8.39 17.75 -7.36
N ILE A 521 7.69 18.70 -7.99
CA ILE A 521 8.29 19.67 -8.90
C ILE A 521 9.34 20.52 -8.16
N ALA A 522 8.97 21.12 -7.03
CA ALA A 522 9.87 21.94 -6.23
C ALA A 522 11.09 21.15 -5.72
N GLY A 523 10.88 19.91 -5.26
CA GLY A 523 11.94 19.04 -4.76
C GLY A 523 12.92 18.62 -5.86
N THR A 524 12.44 18.26 -7.05
CA THR A 524 13.31 17.93 -8.19
C THR A 524 14.14 19.14 -8.61
N VAL A 525 13.52 20.33 -8.71
CA VAL A 525 14.24 21.59 -9.02
C VAL A 525 15.30 21.87 -7.96
N MET A 526 14.95 21.80 -6.67
CA MET A 526 15.90 22.01 -5.58
C MET A 526 17.04 20.99 -5.58
N SER A 527 16.77 19.74 -5.96
CA SER A 527 17.81 18.71 -6.07
C SER A 527 18.88 19.10 -7.10
N VAL A 528 18.44 19.64 -8.24
CA VAL A 528 19.34 20.09 -9.31
C VAL A 528 20.08 21.36 -8.90
N VAL A 529 19.37 22.37 -8.40
CA VAL A 529 19.95 23.67 -8.02
C VAL A 529 21.01 23.50 -6.95
N VAL A 530 20.71 22.79 -5.87
CA VAL A 530 21.68 22.58 -4.78
C VAL A 530 22.86 21.73 -5.25
N SER A 531 22.62 20.73 -6.12
CA SER A 531 23.73 19.95 -6.68
C SER A 531 24.67 20.80 -7.50
N TYR A 532 24.15 21.74 -8.29
CA TYR A 532 24.96 22.68 -9.07
C TYR A 532 25.75 23.63 -8.14
N LEU A 533 25.11 24.17 -7.10
CA LEU A 533 25.73 25.12 -6.17
C LEU A 533 26.79 24.49 -5.25
N THR A 534 26.64 23.22 -4.87
CA THR A 534 27.57 22.55 -3.93
C THR A 534 28.59 21.65 -4.63
N GLY A 535 28.70 21.74 -5.96
CA GLY A 535 29.57 20.88 -6.79
C GLY A 535 28.83 19.64 -7.30
N PRO A 536 28.51 19.55 -8.61
CA PRO A 536 27.75 18.43 -9.15
C PRO A 536 28.53 17.11 -9.03
N GLN A 537 27.80 16.00 -9.00
CA GLN A 537 28.42 14.67 -8.95
C GLN A 537 29.22 14.42 -10.24
N SER A 538 30.48 13.96 -10.09
CA SER A 538 31.29 13.56 -11.25
C SER A 538 30.68 12.33 -11.92
N LEU A 539 30.32 12.48 -13.20
CA LEU A 539 29.72 11.41 -13.99
C LEU A 539 30.65 10.21 -14.22
N GLU A 540 31.96 10.38 -14.06
CA GLU A 540 32.95 9.30 -14.21
C GLU A 540 32.92 8.30 -13.04
N THR A 541 32.49 8.77 -11.87
CA THR A 541 32.45 7.98 -10.62
C THR A 541 31.10 7.32 -10.37
N VAL A 542 30.08 7.66 -11.15
CA VAL A 542 28.72 7.14 -10.95
C VAL A 542 28.66 5.69 -11.41
N ASP A 543 28.24 4.81 -10.51
CA ASP A 543 27.95 3.41 -10.82
C ASP A 543 26.83 3.32 -11.88
N PRO A 544 27.11 2.81 -13.10
CA PRO A 544 26.12 2.69 -14.15
C PRO A 544 24.91 1.82 -13.77
N GLU A 545 25.06 0.88 -12.84
CA GLU A 545 23.94 0.02 -12.39
C GLU A 545 22.88 0.81 -11.61
N MET A 546 23.29 1.90 -10.96
CA MET A 546 22.42 2.80 -10.20
C MET A 546 21.74 3.86 -11.09
N ILE A 547 21.96 3.83 -12.40
CA ILE A 547 21.25 4.67 -13.36
C ILE A 547 20.36 3.79 -14.23
N VAL A 548 19.14 4.29 -14.46
CA VAL A 548 18.13 3.67 -15.31
C VAL A 548 18.77 3.30 -16.66
N PRO A 549 18.64 2.05 -17.14
CA PRO A 549 19.32 1.59 -18.36
C PRO A 549 19.14 2.53 -19.56
N GLN A 550 17.95 3.11 -19.71
CA GLN A 550 17.54 4.03 -20.76
C GLN A 550 18.23 5.40 -20.67
N MET A 551 18.78 5.78 -19.51
CA MET A 551 19.47 7.05 -19.27
C MET A 551 21.00 6.92 -19.24
N ARG A 552 21.54 5.69 -19.33
CA ARG A 552 22.99 5.44 -19.29
C ARG A 552 23.75 6.08 -20.45
N TRP A 553 23.09 6.49 -21.52
CA TRP A 553 23.74 7.21 -22.62
C TRP A 553 24.38 8.51 -22.15
N LEU A 554 23.84 9.15 -21.10
CA LEU A 554 24.37 10.36 -20.47
C LEU A 554 25.72 10.16 -19.76
N LEU A 555 26.10 8.91 -19.45
CA LEU A 555 27.36 8.63 -18.77
C LEU A 555 28.54 8.59 -19.76
N PRO A 556 29.72 9.09 -19.38
CA PRO A 556 30.92 9.01 -20.22
C PRO A 556 31.37 7.56 -20.43
N SER A 557 32.12 7.32 -21.50
CA SER A 557 32.62 5.98 -21.83
C SER A 557 33.51 5.38 -20.73
N SER A 558 34.23 6.21 -19.97
CA SER A 558 35.01 5.81 -18.80
C SER A 558 34.16 5.14 -17.73
N ALA A 559 33.04 5.76 -17.33
CA ALA A 559 32.09 5.19 -16.38
C ALA A 559 31.44 3.90 -16.92
N LYS A 560 31.13 3.84 -18.22
CA LYS A 560 30.56 2.64 -18.86
C LYS A 560 31.56 1.47 -18.90
N ASN A 561 32.85 1.74 -19.09
CA ASN A 561 33.90 0.72 -19.19
C ASN A 561 34.29 0.13 -17.83
N ASN A 562 34.12 0.88 -16.73
CA ASN A 562 34.27 0.32 -15.37
C ASN A 562 33.36 -0.90 -15.15
N ARG A 563 32.22 -0.99 -15.85
CA ARG A 563 31.32 -2.15 -15.86
C ARG A 563 31.94 -3.41 -16.48
N ASN A 564 32.79 -3.26 -17.50
CA ASN A 564 33.44 -4.40 -18.15
C ASN A 564 34.62 -4.89 -17.30
N GLY A 565 35.37 -3.98 -16.68
CA GLY A 565 36.43 -4.34 -15.73
C GLY A 565 35.93 -5.10 -14.50
N THR A 566 34.71 -4.82 -14.00
CA THR A 566 34.11 -5.62 -12.91
C THR A 566 33.61 -6.99 -13.36
N LYS A 567 33.26 -7.17 -14.64
CA LYS A 567 32.95 -8.50 -15.19
C LYS A 567 34.21 -9.33 -15.41
N ASP A 568 35.30 -8.71 -15.83
CA ASP A 568 36.56 -9.41 -16.09
C ASP A 568 37.28 -9.82 -14.77
N VAL A 569 37.03 -9.10 -13.66
CA VAL A 569 37.49 -9.51 -12.32
C VAL A 569 36.62 -10.63 -11.71
N VAL A 570 35.36 -10.77 -12.16
CA VAL A 570 34.44 -11.84 -11.70
C VAL A 570 34.55 -13.12 -12.56
N ILE A 571 35.32 -13.09 -13.66
CA ILE A 571 35.62 -14.27 -14.50
C ILE A 571 37.06 -14.79 -14.25
N ALA A 572 37.79 -14.25 -13.27
CA ALA A 572 38.94 -14.94 -12.70
C ALA A 572 38.41 -15.93 -11.65
N ASP A 573 38.55 -17.23 -11.95
CA ASP A 573 38.15 -18.35 -11.11
C ASP A 573 38.46 -18.13 -9.61
N ASP A 574 37.52 -18.57 -8.76
CA ASP A 574 37.52 -18.61 -7.27
C ASP A 574 36.92 -17.41 -6.49
N ALA A 575 35.72 -16.96 -6.85
CA ALA A 575 34.84 -16.22 -5.92
C ALA A 575 33.76 -17.16 -5.31
N PRO A 576 33.68 -17.33 -3.99
CA PRO A 576 32.77 -18.29 -3.38
C PRO A 576 31.32 -17.78 -3.35
N ASP A 577 30.43 -18.52 -4.03
CA ASP A 577 29.04 -18.19 -4.34
C ASP A 577 28.04 -18.38 -3.17
N THR A 578 28.50 -18.43 -1.92
CA THR A 578 27.62 -18.69 -0.76
C THR A 578 28.02 -17.92 0.48
N TYR A 579 27.04 -17.29 1.14
CA TYR A 579 27.19 -16.60 2.43
C TYR A 579 27.80 -17.47 3.56
N GLN A 580 27.88 -18.79 3.37
CA GLN A 580 28.51 -19.74 4.29
C GLN A 580 30.05 -19.65 4.33
N GLU A 581 30.72 -19.27 3.24
CA GLU A 581 32.20 -19.31 3.19
C GLU A 581 32.88 -18.03 3.70
N LEU A 582 32.18 -16.89 3.71
CA LEU A 582 32.68 -15.67 4.36
C LEU A 582 32.85 -15.83 5.90
N TYR A 583 32.16 -16.80 6.51
CA TYR A 583 32.32 -17.13 7.93
C TYR A 583 33.43 -18.14 8.21
N ALA A 584 33.93 -18.87 7.19
CA ALA A 584 35.04 -19.81 7.36
C ALA A 584 36.41 -19.11 7.51
N LEU A 585 36.47 -17.81 7.24
CA LEU A 585 37.68 -16.99 7.39
C LEU A 585 37.83 -16.37 8.80
N VAL A 586 36.94 -16.70 9.73
CA VAL A 586 37.12 -16.37 11.16
C VAL A 586 38.02 -17.46 11.77
N PRO A 587 39.18 -17.13 12.37
CA PRO A 587 39.98 -18.13 13.08
C PRO A 587 39.09 -18.75 14.18
N GLN A 588 38.86 -20.07 14.10
CA GLN A 588 38.24 -20.80 15.20
C GLN A 588 39.17 -20.72 16.41
N GLU A 589 38.74 -19.99 17.44
CA GLU A 589 39.32 -20.12 18.78
C GLU A 589 39.23 -21.59 19.21
N ALA A 590 40.35 -22.12 19.69
CA ALA A 590 40.48 -23.50 20.13
C ALA A 590 39.46 -23.83 21.23
N PRO A 591 38.87 -25.04 21.25
CA PRO A 591 37.91 -25.41 22.28
C PRO A 591 38.58 -25.43 23.66
N GLU A 592 38.00 -24.68 24.60
CA GLU A 592 38.31 -24.75 26.02
C GLU A 592 38.13 -26.19 26.52
N ALA A 593 39.15 -26.72 27.18
CA ALA A 593 39.16 -28.05 27.78
C ALA A 593 38.14 -28.14 28.92
N GLU A 594 37.33 -29.20 28.92
CA GLU A 594 36.47 -29.59 30.04
C GLU A 594 37.33 -29.87 31.30
N PRO A 595 36.89 -29.44 32.51
CA PRO A 595 37.62 -29.71 33.73
C PRO A 595 37.42 -31.15 34.22
N GLU A 596 38.53 -31.86 34.42
CA GLU A 596 38.63 -33.17 35.08
C GLU A 596 37.99 -33.16 36.49
N GLU A 597 37.11 -34.12 36.76
CA GLU A 597 36.63 -34.47 38.10
C GLU A 597 37.80 -35.08 38.91
N LEU A 598 38.23 -34.35 39.95
CA LEU A 598 39.16 -34.83 40.96
C LEU A 598 38.43 -35.74 41.97
N GLU A 599 38.66 -37.05 41.84
CA GLU A 599 38.42 -38.03 42.91
C GLU A 599 39.31 -37.69 44.13
N SER A 600 38.70 -37.30 45.25
CA SER A 600 39.40 -37.21 46.55
C SER A 600 39.19 -38.48 47.36
N ASP A 601 40.25 -39.27 47.45
CA ASP A 601 40.40 -40.42 48.33
C ASP A 601 40.40 -39.96 49.80
N ARG A 602 39.49 -40.51 50.62
CA ARG A 602 39.49 -40.38 52.09
C ARG A 602 39.40 -41.78 52.70
N THR A 603 40.51 -42.26 53.24
CA THR A 603 40.53 -43.37 54.20
C THR A 603 41.16 -42.96 55.54
N VAL A 604 40.28 -42.83 56.54
CA VAL A 604 40.36 -43.31 57.93
C VAL A 604 41.60 -42.95 58.79
N ARG A 605 41.38 -42.19 59.89
CA ARG A 605 41.69 -42.63 61.28
C ARG A 605 41.24 -41.63 62.36
N SER A 606 40.83 -42.25 63.48
CA SER A 606 40.47 -41.77 64.84
C SER A 606 39.21 -40.93 65.01
#